data_AF-A0A2V8E9W3-F1
#
_entry.id   AF-A0A2V8E9W3-F1
#
_cell.length_a   1.000
_cell.length_b   1.000
_cell.length_c   1.000
_cell.angle_alpha   90.00
_cell.angle_beta   90.00
_cell.angle_gamma   90.00
#
_symmetry.space_group_name_H-M   'P 1'
#
loop_
_entity.id
_entity.type
_entity.pdbx_description
1 polymer ?
#
loop_
_entity_poly.entity_id
_entity_poly.type
_entity_poly.pdbx_seq_one_letter_code
_entity_poly.pdbx_strand_id
1 'polypeptide(L)'
;MMRRVYLWAAGFAAVAVLLGGAVTAGPPQSSSAGPSVAPRPVLDKYCVTCHNQRLKTAGLTLDTIDAANIPAAADTWEKVIRKLRAGSMPPPGSPRPDQAGYDALIAHLESTLDRASIDQPNPGRTDAFHRLNRSEYRNAVRDLLGLEVDVTALVPADAADQHGFDNMAGVLSVSPVLLERYVSAARKISRLAVGVPPKGATVETYTVPL
;
A
#
# COMPACT_ATOMS: atom_id res chain seq x y z
N MET A 1 17.91 -64.90 -26.33
CA MET A 1 19.11 -64.06 -26.20
C MET A 1 18.90 -63.07 -25.06
N MET A 2 19.71 -63.20 -23.99
CA MET A 2 20.17 -62.19 -23.00
C MET A 2 19.16 -61.13 -22.46
N ARG A 3 18.81 -61.19 -21.17
CA ARG A 3 19.39 -60.42 -20.01
C ARG A 3 18.87 -58.95 -19.99
N ARG A 4 18.25 -58.37 -18.95
CA ARG A 4 18.61 -58.29 -17.52
C ARG A 4 17.43 -57.71 -16.72
N VAL A 5 17.23 -58.24 -15.52
CA VAL A 5 16.47 -57.63 -14.41
C VAL A 5 17.37 -56.56 -13.77
N TYR A 6 16.86 -55.34 -13.58
CA TYR A 6 17.48 -54.35 -12.69
C TYR A 6 16.58 -54.14 -11.48
N LEU A 7 17.04 -54.68 -10.35
CA LEU A 7 16.65 -54.26 -9.01
C LEU A 7 17.21 -52.87 -8.76
N TRP A 8 16.35 -51.90 -8.44
CA TRP A 8 16.76 -50.70 -7.72
C TRP A 8 16.10 -50.72 -6.35
N ALA A 9 16.93 -50.98 -5.34
CA ALA A 9 16.64 -50.68 -3.96
C ALA A 9 17.01 -49.21 -3.71
N ALA A 10 16.04 -48.44 -3.21
CA ALA A 10 16.21 -47.21 -2.44
C ALA A 10 14.79 -46.89 -1.94
N GLY A 11 14.47 -46.89 -0.66
CA GLY A 11 15.18 -46.30 0.47
C GLY A 11 14.05 -45.64 1.28
N PHE A 12 13.90 -46.05 2.53
CA PHE A 12 12.89 -45.53 3.46
C PHE A 12 13.00 -43.99 3.57
N ALA A 13 11.90 -43.28 3.35
CA ALA A 13 11.71 -41.93 3.85
C ALA A 13 10.47 -41.92 4.75
N ALA A 14 10.71 -41.83 6.06
CA ALA A 14 9.68 -41.74 7.07
C ALA A 14 8.82 -40.49 6.88
N VAL A 15 7.51 -40.68 6.75
CA VAL A 15 6.54 -39.58 6.75
C VAL A 15 6.31 -39.17 8.20
N ALA A 16 6.93 -38.05 8.61
CA ALA A 16 6.65 -37.39 9.88
C ALA A 16 5.34 -36.61 9.75
N VAL A 17 4.28 -37.10 10.39
CA VAL A 17 3.01 -36.39 10.55
C VAL A 17 3.22 -35.27 11.57
N LEU A 18 3.42 -34.04 11.08
CA LEU A 18 3.39 -32.84 11.91
C LEU A 18 1.93 -32.43 12.11
N LEU A 19 1.38 -32.70 13.30
CA LEU A 19 0.12 -32.12 13.73
C LEU A 19 0.31 -30.61 13.87
N GLY A 20 -0.29 -29.84 12.95
CA GLY A 20 -0.31 -28.39 12.99
C GLY A 20 -1.12 -27.89 14.18
N GLY A 21 -0.43 -27.38 15.20
CA GLY A 21 -1.04 -26.56 16.24
C GLY A 21 -1.48 -25.23 15.64
N ALA A 22 -2.78 -24.94 15.69
CA ALA A 22 -3.30 -23.64 15.33
C ALA A 22 -2.81 -22.61 16.36
N VAL A 23 -1.79 -21.85 16.00
CA VAL A 23 -1.43 -20.61 16.69
C VAL A 23 -2.52 -19.59 16.38
N THR A 24 -3.46 -19.43 17.30
CA THR A 24 -4.41 -18.31 17.27
C THR A 24 -3.61 -17.03 17.52
N ALA A 25 -3.29 -16.30 16.47
CA ALA A 25 -2.80 -14.94 16.58
C ALA A 25 -3.89 -14.11 17.27
N GLY A 26 -3.65 -13.76 18.54
CA GLY A 26 -4.50 -12.83 19.26
C GLY A 26 -4.54 -11.48 18.53
N PRO A 27 -5.65 -10.73 18.62
CA PRO A 27 -5.74 -9.40 18.01
C PRO A 27 -4.54 -8.55 18.47
N PRO A 28 -3.96 -7.72 17.57
CA PRO A 28 -2.86 -6.85 17.94
C PRO A 28 -3.32 -6.00 19.12
N GLN A 29 -2.66 -6.18 20.27
CA GLN A 29 -2.85 -5.32 21.42
C GLN A 29 -2.46 -3.92 20.96
N SER A 30 -3.46 -3.05 20.81
CA SER A 30 -3.24 -1.63 20.63
C SER A 30 -2.41 -1.17 21.81
N SER A 31 -1.14 -0.85 21.56
CA SER A 31 -0.27 -0.23 22.55
C SER A 31 -1.02 0.93 23.15
N SER A 32 -1.37 0.82 24.44
CA SER A 32 -2.03 1.88 25.18
C SER A 32 -1.22 3.15 24.97
N ALA A 33 -1.83 4.14 24.33
CA ALA A 33 -1.25 5.46 24.19
C ALA A 33 -0.72 5.87 25.56
N GLY A 34 0.58 6.15 25.66
CA GLY A 34 1.17 6.74 26.84
C GLY A 34 0.41 8.02 27.22
N PRO A 35 0.62 8.54 28.44
CA PRO A 35 -0.12 9.70 28.94
C PRO A 35 -0.20 10.78 27.86
N SER A 36 -1.42 11.18 27.49
CA SER A 36 -1.66 12.18 26.46
C SER A 36 -1.12 13.52 26.97
N VAL A 37 0.15 13.80 26.71
CA VAL A 37 0.73 15.11 26.97
C VAL A 37 0.06 16.06 25.99
N ALA A 38 -0.76 16.98 26.51
CA ALA A 38 -1.23 18.09 25.70
C ALA A 38 0.02 18.81 25.15
N PRO A 39 0.20 18.94 23.82
CA PRO A 39 1.43 19.46 23.25
C PRO A 39 1.65 20.95 23.58
N ARG A 40 0.57 21.71 23.79
CA ARG A 40 0.60 23.17 23.93
C ARG A 40 1.55 23.69 25.03
N PRO A 41 1.50 23.21 26.30
CA PRO A 41 2.40 23.72 27.35
C PRO A 41 3.88 23.47 27.06
N VAL A 42 4.21 22.34 26.42
CA VAL A 42 5.59 22.01 26.04
C VAL A 42 6.05 22.96 24.92
N LEU A 43 5.21 23.17 23.91
CA LEU A 43 5.49 24.09 22.81
C LEU A 43 5.66 25.54 23.31
N ASP A 44 4.81 26.01 24.21
CA ASP A 44 4.89 27.36 24.77
C ASP A 44 6.20 27.60 25.51
N LYS A 45 6.64 26.61 26.30
CA LYS A 45 7.86 26.71 27.10
C LYS A 45 9.13 26.64 26.27
N TYR A 46 9.17 25.78 25.26
CA TYR A 46 10.43 25.41 24.59
C TYR A 46 10.54 25.86 23.13
N CYS A 47 9.42 26.19 22.46
CA CYS A 47 9.41 26.46 21.03
C CYS A 47 8.93 27.89 20.70
N VAL A 48 7.88 28.35 21.37
CA VAL A 48 7.21 29.62 21.08
C VAL A 48 8.07 30.83 21.44
N THR A 49 9.05 30.69 22.32
CA THR A 49 10.00 31.76 22.64
C THR A 49 10.72 32.29 21.40
N CYS A 50 11.00 31.44 20.41
CA CYS A 50 11.66 31.79 19.14
C CYS A 50 10.69 31.74 17.93
N HIS A 51 9.78 30.76 17.90
CA HIS A 51 8.85 30.55 16.79
C HIS A 51 7.50 31.19 17.07
N ASN A 52 7.47 32.52 17.12
CA ASN A 52 6.27 33.32 17.36
C ASN A 52 6.10 34.42 16.29
N GLN A 53 4.96 35.10 16.28
CA GLN A 53 4.65 36.19 15.35
C GLN A 53 5.63 37.38 15.41
N ARG A 54 6.37 37.56 16.52
CA ARG A 54 7.34 38.66 16.67
C ARG A 54 8.70 38.32 16.09
N LEU A 55 9.29 37.18 16.49
CA LEU A 55 10.63 36.77 16.06
C LEU A 55 10.64 36.01 14.74
N LYS A 56 9.59 35.22 14.47
CA LYS A 56 9.41 34.43 13.23
C LYS A 56 10.69 33.69 12.81
N THR A 57 11.42 33.10 13.76
CA THR A 57 12.67 32.41 13.44
C THR A 57 12.42 31.32 12.40
N ALA A 58 13.20 31.34 11.32
CA ALA A 58 13.02 30.47 10.15
C ALA A 58 11.62 30.53 9.50
N GLY A 59 10.90 31.65 9.66
CA GLY A 59 9.57 31.86 9.10
C GLY A 59 8.46 31.07 9.79
N LEU A 60 8.69 30.49 10.96
CA LEU A 60 7.74 29.64 11.68
C LEU A 60 7.09 30.37 12.87
N THR A 61 5.75 30.26 12.97
CA THR A 61 4.93 30.85 14.05
C THR A 61 4.06 29.78 14.71
N LEU A 62 4.59 29.14 15.76
CA LEU A 62 3.89 28.07 16.49
C LEU A 62 2.87 28.60 17.52
N ASP A 63 2.89 29.90 17.81
CA ASP A 63 1.88 30.59 18.62
C ASP A 63 0.52 30.69 17.94
N THR A 64 0.47 30.68 16.61
CA THR A 64 -0.77 30.79 15.84
C THR A 64 -1.36 29.46 15.41
N ILE A 65 -0.57 28.39 15.45
CA ILE A 65 -1.00 27.07 14.97
C ILE A 65 -1.73 26.36 16.10
N ASP A 66 -2.92 25.85 15.79
CA ASP A 66 -3.71 25.06 16.72
C ASP A 66 -3.04 23.70 16.96
N ALA A 67 -2.53 23.52 18.18
CA ALA A 67 -1.91 22.27 18.61
C ALA A 67 -2.93 21.21 19.07
N ALA A 68 -4.23 21.56 19.15
CA ALA A 68 -5.32 20.61 19.35
C ALA A 68 -5.78 19.98 18.04
N ASN A 69 -5.63 20.68 16.91
CA ASN A 69 -5.90 20.18 15.56
C ASN A 69 -4.61 20.08 14.73
N ILE A 70 -3.73 19.16 15.13
CA ILE A 70 -2.46 18.87 14.45
C ILE A 70 -2.66 18.58 12.94
N PRO A 71 -3.64 17.77 12.49
CA PRO A 71 -3.80 17.45 11.07
C PRO A 71 -4.05 18.67 10.18
N ALA A 72 -4.69 19.74 10.68
CA ALA A 72 -4.96 20.95 9.90
C ALA A 72 -3.69 21.68 9.42
N ALA A 73 -2.54 21.43 10.04
CA ALA A 73 -1.25 22.01 9.66
C ALA A 73 -0.17 20.93 9.47
N ALA A 74 -0.54 19.76 8.93
CA ALA A 74 0.32 18.58 8.79
C ALA A 74 1.73 18.90 8.24
N ASP A 75 1.82 19.59 7.10
CA ASP A 75 3.09 19.98 6.48
C ASP A 75 4.04 20.73 7.42
N THR A 76 3.49 21.55 8.33
CA THR A 76 4.28 22.30 9.30
C THR A 76 4.72 21.40 10.44
N TRP A 77 3.81 20.59 10.97
CA TRP A 77 4.11 19.67 12.06
C TRP A 77 5.11 18.58 11.65
N GLU A 78 5.07 18.08 10.42
CA GLU A 78 6.10 17.17 9.91
C GLU A 78 7.49 17.82 9.87
N LYS A 79 7.59 19.11 9.51
CA LYS A 79 8.86 19.84 9.57
C LYS A 79 9.35 19.93 11.01
N VAL A 80 8.45 20.19 11.97
CA VAL A 80 8.77 20.21 13.41
C VAL A 80 9.25 18.83 13.86
N ILE A 81 8.53 17.76 13.55
CA ILE A 81 8.91 16.37 13.86
C ILE A 81 10.30 16.06 13.31
N ARG A 82 10.59 16.40 12.05
CA ARG A 82 11.93 16.20 11.46
C ARG A 82 13.02 16.91 12.26
N LYS A 83 12.77 18.13 12.74
CA LYS A 83 13.73 18.88 13.57
C LYS A 83 13.90 18.29 14.97
N LEU A 84 12.83 17.77 15.55
CA LEU A 84 12.85 17.09 16.84
C LEU A 84 13.57 15.73 16.75
N ARG A 85 13.24 14.90 15.76
CA ARG A 85 13.93 13.63 15.49
C ARG A 85 15.42 13.82 15.22
N ALA A 86 15.81 14.90 14.55
CA ALA A 86 17.22 15.26 14.33
C ALA A 86 17.91 15.83 15.58
N GLY A 87 17.22 16.03 16.71
CA GLY A 87 17.78 16.65 17.91
C GLY A 87 18.17 18.13 17.76
N SER A 88 17.81 18.74 16.62
CA SER A 88 18.24 20.10 16.25
C SER A 88 17.43 21.21 16.92
N MET A 89 16.25 20.87 17.48
CA MET A 89 15.37 21.79 18.18
C MET A 89 14.94 21.23 19.54
N PRO A 90 14.87 22.05 20.60
CA PRO A 90 15.42 23.40 20.70
C PRO A 90 16.96 23.42 20.50
N PRO A 91 17.56 24.53 20.05
CA PRO A 91 19.00 24.59 19.73
C PRO A 91 19.87 24.39 20.99
N PRO A 92 21.15 24.00 20.84
CA PRO A 92 22.08 23.90 21.96
C PRO A 92 22.13 25.21 22.77
N GLY A 93 22.14 25.10 24.10
CA GLY A 93 22.13 26.25 25.01
C GLY A 93 20.74 26.81 25.36
N SER A 94 19.69 26.39 24.65
CA SER A 94 18.29 26.71 25.03
C SER A 94 17.74 25.66 26.02
N PRO A 95 16.75 26.02 26.87
CA PRO A 95 16.02 25.03 27.66
C PRO A 95 15.42 23.95 26.77
N ARG A 96 15.50 22.69 27.21
CA ARG A 96 14.91 21.54 26.51
C ARG A 96 14.03 20.74 27.47
N PRO A 97 13.02 20.02 26.96
CA PRO A 97 12.39 18.95 27.72
C PRO A 97 13.43 17.92 28.17
N ASP A 98 13.12 17.17 29.21
CA ASP A 98 13.84 15.93 29.49
C ASP A 98 13.59 14.90 28.38
N GLN A 99 14.39 13.83 28.35
CA GLN A 99 14.31 12.84 27.27
C GLN A 99 12.90 12.24 27.15
N ALA A 100 12.25 11.95 28.28
CA ALA A 100 10.91 11.40 28.31
C ALA A 100 9.87 12.37 27.71
N GLY A 101 9.89 13.64 28.10
CA GLY A 101 8.99 14.66 27.52
C GLY A 101 9.28 14.93 26.04
N TYR A 102 10.54 14.85 25.63
CA TYR A 102 10.96 14.98 24.24
C TYR A 102 10.39 13.87 23.37
N ASP A 103 10.57 12.61 23.79
CA ASP A 103 10.08 11.44 23.05
C ASP A 103 8.55 11.36 23.06
N ALA A 104 7.91 11.72 24.18
CA ALA A 104 6.46 11.78 24.29
C ALA A 104 5.85 12.82 23.33
N LEU A 105 6.46 14.00 23.20
CA LEU A 105 6.00 15.02 22.25
C LEU A 105 6.09 14.50 20.82
N ILE A 106 7.23 13.91 20.44
CA ILE A 106 7.43 13.37 19.09
C ILE A 106 6.39 12.29 18.79
N ALA A 107 6.26 11.31 19.68
CA ALA A 107 5.32 10.20 19.51
C ALA A 107 3.86 10.69 19.41
N HIS A 108 3.49 11.72 20.17
CA HIS A 108 2.16 12.31 20.09
C HIS A 108 1.89 12.98 18.74
N LEU A 109 2.84 13.77 18.23
CA LEU A 109 2.70 14.44 16.93
C LEU A 109 2.62 13.42 15.78
N GLU A 110 3.53 12.44 15.75
CA GLU A 110 3.57 11.39 14.73
C GLU A 110 2.29 10.56 14.74
N SER A 111 1.93 9.97 15.89
CA SER A 111 0.74 9.12 15.97
C SER A 111 -0.56 9.85 15.67
N THR A 112 -0.62 11.18 15.86
CA THR A 112 -1.79 11.97 15.49
C THR A 112 -1.87 12.19 13.98
N LEU A 113 -0.74 12.48 13.32
CA LEU A 113 -0.68 12.60 11.86
C LEU A 113 -0.92 11.25 11.17
N ASP A 114 -0.33 10.17 11.69
CA ASP A 114 -0.49 8.82 11.15
C ASP A 114 -1.96 8.38 11.21
N ARG A 115 -2.62 8.56 12.35
CA ARG A 115 -4.07 8.27 12.47
C ARG A 115 -4.90 9.10 11.49
N ALA A 116 -4.63 10.40 11.38
CA ALA A 116 -5.34 11.26 10.43
C ALA A 116 -5.15 10.82 8.97
N SER A 117 -3.95 10.33 8.62
CA SER A 117 -3.67 9.81 7.27
C SER A 117 -4.41 8.50 6.96
N ILE A 118 -4.70 7.69 7.97
CA ILE A 118 -5.49 6.45 7.82
C ILE A 118 -6.97 6.81 7.66
N ASP A 119 -7.47 7.73 8.48
CA ASP A 119 -8.88 8.15 8.46
C ASP A 119 -9.23 8.93 7.20
N GLN A 120 -8.29 9.72 6.68
CA GLN A 120 -8.46 10.49 5.45
C GLN A 120 -7.21 10.35 4.55
N PRO A 121 -7.09 9.21 3.84
CA PRO A 121 -5.95 8.97 2.95
C PRO A 121 -5.86 10.04 1.87
N ASN A 122 -4.70 10.70 1.81
CA ASN A 122 -4.39 11.66 0.76
C ASN A 122 -3.23 11.11 -0.09
N PRO A 123 -3.49 10.49 -1.25
CA PRO A 123 -2.44 9.99 -2.14
C PRO A 123 -1.66 11.12 -2.84
N GLY A 124 -1.95 12.39 -2.52
CA GLY A 124 -1.37 13.55 -3.16
C GLY A 124 -1.97 13.80 -4.54
N ARG A 125 -1.22 14.50 -5.39
CA ARG A 125 -1.60 14.70 -6.79
C ARG A 125 -1.32 13.41 -7.56
N THR A 126 -2.37 12.70 -7.94
CA THR A 126 -2.28 11.62 -8.92
C THR A 126 -2.40 12.20 -10.33
N ASP A 127 -1.81 11.53 -11.32
CA ASP A 127 -2.12 11.82 -12.72
C ASP A 127 -3.63 11.67 -12.96
N ALA A 128 -4.19 12.48 -13.86
CA ALA A 128 -5.64 12.54 -14.08
C ALA A 128 -6.24 11.21 -14.54
N PHE A 129 -5.46 10.37 -15.22
CA PHE A 129 -5.88 9.06 -15.69
C PHE A 129 -4.78 8.02 -15.46
N HIS A 130 -5.13 6.96 -14.73
CA HIS A 130 -4.30 5.77 -14.57
C HIS A 130 -5.08 4.57 -15.13
N ARG A 131 -4.76 4.16 -16.37
CA ARG A 131 -5.30 2.91 -16.92
C ARG A 131 -4.52 1.71 -16.37
N LEU A 132 -5.15 0.55 -16.34
CA LEU A 132 -4.43 -0.69 -16.05
C LEU A 132 -3.40 -0.98 -17.16
N ASN A 133 -2.22 -1.45 -16.76
CA ASN A 133 -1.28 -2.07 -17.68
C ASN A 133 -1.73 -3.52 -18.01
N ARG A 134 -1.03 -4.20 -18.93
CA ARG A 134 -1.38 -5.56 -19.36
C ARG A 134 -1.38 -6.59 -18.24
N SER A 135 -0.43 -6.49 -17.32
CA SER A 135 -0.30 -7.40 -16.20
C SER A 135 -1.45 -7.19 -15.21
N GLU A 136 -1.75 -5.93 -14.89
CA GLU A 136 -2.86 -5.53 -14.03
C GLU A 136 -4.21 -5.90 -14.66
N TYR A 137 -4.39 -5.69 -15.97
CA TYR A 137 -5.60 -6.09 -16.68
C TYR A 137 -5.80 -7.60 -16.65
N ARG A 138 -4.73 -8.40 -16.86
CA ARG A 138 -4.78 -9.86 -16.72
C ARG A 138 -5.21 -10.28 -15.32
N ASN A 139 -4.60 -9.69 -14.30
CA ASN A 139 -4.89 -10.01 -12.90
C ASN A 139 -6.33 -9.63 -12.56
N ALA A 140 -6.81 -8.46 -12.98
CA ALA A 140 -8.19 -8.04 -12.78
C ALA A 140 -9.19 -8.99 -13.45
N VAL A 141 -8.92 -9.46 -14.67
CA VAL A 141 -9.77 -10.45 -15.36
C VAL A 141 -9.80 -11.78 -14.60
N ARG A 142 -8.64 -12.27 -14.14
CA ARG A 142 -8.56 -13.49 -13.33
C ARG A 142 -9.32 -13.35 -12.02
N ASP A 143 -9.10 -12.26 -11.29
CA ASP A 143 -9.63 -12.07 -9.94
C ASP A 143 -11.14 -11.79 -9.95
N LEU A 144 -11.64 -11.09 -10.97
CA LEU A 144 -13.07 -10.76 -11.09
C LEU A 144 -13.90 -11.83 -11.79
N LEU A 145 -13.34 -12.53 -12.79
CA LEU A 145 -14.08 -13.46 -13.65
C LEU A 145 -13.64 -14.92 -13.49
N GLY A 146 -12.57 -15.19 -12.75
CA GLY A 146 -11.99 -16.54 -12.65
C GLY A 146 -11.39 -17.06 -13.96
N LEU A 147 -11.12 -16.17 -14.93
CA LEU A 147 -10.63 -16.55 -16.25
C LEU A 147 -9.13 -16.30 -16.41
N GLU A 148 -8.40 -17.33 -16.82
CA GLU A 148 -7.04 -17.18 -17.31
C GLU A 148 -7.05 -16.91 -18.81
N VAL A 149 -6.66 -15.69 -19.18
CA VAL A 149 -6.68 -15.23 -20.57
C VAL A 149 -5.31 -14.73 -20.98
N ASP A 150 -4.87 -15.10 -22.18
CA ASP A 150 -3.67 -14.51 -22.77
C ASP A 150 -3.95 -13.08 -23.25
N VAL A 151 -3.79 -12.11 -22.34
CA VAL A 151 -3.90 -10.69 -22.64
C VAL A 151 -2.83 -10.22 -23.65
N THR A 152 -1.72 -10.95 -23.79
CA THR A 152 -0.62 -10.53 -24.66
C THR A 152 -1.00 -10.48 -26.14
N ALA A 153 -1.94 -11.36 -26.52
CA ALA A 153 -2.53 -11.43 -27.84
C ALA A 153 -3.72 -10.46 -28.06
N LEU A 154 -4.20 -9.80 -27.00
CA LEU A 154 -5.43 -9.00 -27.03
C LEU A 154 -5.16 -7.49 -26.98
N VAL A 155 -4.18 -7.07 -26.20
CA VAL A 155 -3.87 -5.66 -25.94
C VAL A 155 -2.39 -5.40 -26.24
N PRO A 156 -2.00 -4.30 -26.91
CA PRO A 156 -0.60 -3.96 -27.18
C PRO A 156 0.25 -3.80 -25.91
N ALA A 157 1.56 -4.03 -26.01
CA ALA A 157 2.51 -3.84 -24.90
C ALA A 157 2.48 -2.39 -24.37
N ASP A 158 2.68 -2.25 -23.06
CA ASP A 158 2.80 -0.97 -22.39
C ASP A 158 4.24 -0.44 -22.52
N ALA A 159 4.39 0.88 -22.66
CA ALA A 159 5.69 1.50 -22.63
C ALA A 159 6.19 1.58 -21.19
N ALA A 160 7.43 1.17 -20.96
CA ALA A 160 8.10 1.39 -19.69
C ALA A 160 8.52 2.87 -19.56
N ASP A 161 8.51 3.39 -18.34
CA ASP A 161 9.08 4.69 -18.03
C ASP A 161 10.62 4.66 -18.09
N GLN A 162 11.24 5.79 -17.80
CA GLN A 162 12.71 5.94 -17.77
C GLN A 162 13.41 5.05 -16.73
N HIS A 163 12.66 4.46 -15.80
CA HIS A 163 13.15 3.58 -14.74
C HIS A 163 12.79 2.10 -14.99
N GLY A 164 12.12 1.79 -16.11
CA GLY A 164 11.74 0.44 -16.49
C GLY A 164 10.38 -0.03 -15.94
N PHE A 165 9.57 0.85 -15.34
CA PHE A 165 8.25 0.52 -14.81
C PHE A 165 7.16 0.74 -15.86
N ASP A 166 6.28 -0.25 -16.02
CA ASP A 166 5.18 -0.25 -16.99
C ASP A 166 3.81 0.03 -16.34
N ASN A 167 3.77 0.41 -15.06
CA ASN A 167 2.56 0.69 -14.29
C ASN A 167 2.48 2.16 -13.83
N MET A 168 3.21 3.05 -14.51
CA MET A 168 3.25 4.47 -14.16
C MET A 168 2.22 5.26 -14.95
N ALA A 169 1.24 5.83 -14.26
CA ALA A 169 0.12 6.57 -14.86
C ALA A 169 0.57 7.63 -15.88
N GLY A 170 1.61 8.41 -15.55
CA GLY A 170 2.14 9.47 -16.40
C GLY A 170 2.71 9.02 -17.75
N VAL A 171 3.06 7.74 -17.92
CA VAL A 171 3.52 7.18 -19.22
C VAL A 171 2.47 6.29 -19.89
N LEU A 172 1.44 5.86 -19.15
CA LEU A 172 0.35 5.02 -19.65
C LEU A 172 -0.71 5.83 -20.39
N SER A 173 -0.31 6.43 -21.51
CA SER A 173 -1.22 7.16 -22.40
C SER A 173 -2.33 6.26 -22.97
N VAL A 174 -3.47 6.87 -23.30
CA VAL A 174 -4.60 6.24 -23.98
C VAL A 174 -4.72 6.81 -25.38
N SER A 175 -4.71 5.94 -26.40
CA SER A 175 -5.02 6.30 -27.78
C SER A 175 -6.37 5.71 -28.20
N PRO A 176 -7.06 6.29 -29.21
CA PRO A 176 -8.31 5.72 -29.73
C PRO A 176 -8.16 4.26 -30.15
N VAL A 177 -7.05 3.92 -30.83
CA VAL A 177 -6.76 2.53 -31.25
C VAL A 177 -6.59 1.60 -30.05
N LEU A 178 -5.92 2.07 -28.97
CA LEU A 178 -5.78 1.28 -27.76
C LEU A 178 -7.14 1.02 -27.11
N LEU A 179 -8.02 2.01 -27.07
CA LEU A 179 -9.38 1.87 -26.53
C LEU A 179 -10.20 0.84 -27.33
N GLU A 180 -10.13 0.89 -28.67
CA GLU A 180 -10.78 -0.11 -29.52
C GLU A 180 -10.27 -1.54 -29.24
N ARG A 181 -8.97 -1.69 -29.00
CA ARG A 181 -8.38 -2.98 -28.61
C ARG A 181 -8.92 -3.46 -27.26
N TYR A 182 -9.02 -2.58 -26.27
CA TYR A 182 -9.63 -2.92 -24.98
C TYR A 182 -11.10 -3.33 -25.10
N VAL A 183 -11.90 -2.63 -25.91
CA VAL A 183 -13.31 -2.99 -26.14
C VAL A 183 -13.43 -4.34 -26.85
N SER A 184 -12.57 -4.63 -27.82
CA SER A 184 -12.53 -5.92 -28.50
C SER A 184 -12.12 -7.07 -27.55
N ALA A 185 -11.09 -6.84 -26.73
CA ALA A 185 -10.66 -7.77 -25.70
C ALA A 185 -11.78 -8.05 -24.69
N ALA A 186 -12.41 -6.99 -24.17
CA ALA A 186 -13.54 -7.09 -23.25
C ALA A 186 -14.69 -7.92 -23.85
N ARG A 187 -15.07 -7.69 -25.11
CA ARG A 187 -16.11 -8.47 -25.79
C ARG A 187 -15.78 -9.97 -25.86
N LYS A 188 -14.52 -10.31 -26.16
CA LYS A 188 -14.07 -11.72 -26.18
C LYS A 188 -14.12 -12.33 -24.78
N ILE A 189 -13.61 -11.63 -23.78
CA ILE A 189 -13.55 -12.09 -22.39
C ILE A 189 -14.96 -12.25 -21.80
N SER A 190 -15.86 -11.30 -22.02
CA SER A 190 -17.25 -11.38 -21.54
C SER A 190 -18.00 -12.58 -22.12
N ARG A 191 -17.75 -12.96 -23.37
CA ARG A 191 -18.35 -14.17 -23.97
C ARG A 191 -17.83 -15.46 -23.35
N LEU A 192 -16.55 -15.48 -22.95
CA LEU A 192 -15.99 -16.61 -22.21
C LEU A 192 -16.57 -16.70 -20.80
N ALA A 193 -16.75 -15.57 -20.13
CA ALA A 193 -17.25 -15.52 -18.75
C ALA A 193 -18.74 -15.90 -18.64
N VAL A 194 -19.58 -15.37 -19.53
CA VAL A 194 -21.04 -15.61 -19.50
C VAL A 194 -21.43 -16.90 -20.22
N GLY A 195 -20.57 -17.38 -21.13
CA GLY A 195 -20.92 -18.40 -22.09
C GLY A 195 -21.79 -17.87 -23.23
N VAL A 196 -21.96 -18.68 -24.26
CA VAL A 196 -22.87 -18.39 -25.38
C VAL A 196 -23.96 -19.46 -25.36
N PRO A 197 -25.26 -19.09 -25.46
CA PRO A 197 -26.32 -20.08 -25.54
C PRO A 197 -26.05 -21.03 -26.72
N PRO A 198 -26.30 -22.35 -26.55
CA PRO A 198 -26.04 -23.30 -27.60
C PRO A 198 -26.90 -22.98 -28.82
N LYS A 199 -26.36 -23.20 -30.02
CA LYS A 199 -27.06 -22.91 -31.29
C LYS A 199 -28.32 -23.78 -31.51
N GLY A 200 -28.51 -24.81 -30.69
CA GLY A 200 -29.65 -25.72 -30.67
C GLY A 200 -29.55 -26.67 -29.47
N ALA A 201 -30.55 -27.51 -29.27
CA ALA A 201 -30.49 -28.54 -28.22
C ALA A 201 -29.37 -29.54 -28.52
N THR A 202 -28.48 -29.77 -27.54
CA THR A 202 -27.42 -30.79 -27.60
C THR A 202 -27.58 -31.77 -26.43
N VAL A 203 -27.33 -33.06 -26.69
CA VAL A 203 -27.28 -34.10 -25.66
C VAL A 203 -25.83 -34.52 -25.50
N GLU A 204 -25.26 -34.31 -24.31
CA GLU A 204 -23.94 -34.85 -23.94
C GLU A 204 -24.13 -35.96 -22.90
N THR A 205 -23.55 -37.13 -23.15
CA THR A 205 -23.53 -38.24 -22.19
C THR A 205 -22.17 -38.30 -21.53
N TYR A 206 -22.10 -38.00 -20.23
CA TYR A 206 -20.88 -38.14 -19.45
C TYR A 206 -20.84 -39.52 -18.80
N THR A 207 -19.80 -40.29 -19.12
CA THR A 207 -19.54 -41.56 -18.44
C THR A 207 -18.79 -41.25 -17.16
N VAL A 208 -19.41 -41.47 -16.01
CA VAL A 208 -18.72 -41.38 -14.71
C VAL A 208 -17.89 -42.65 -14.56
N PRO A 209 -16.54 -42.57 -14.45
CA PRO A 209 -15.74 -43.74 -14.14
C PRO A 209 -16.10 -44.22 -12.73
N LEU A 210 -16.55 -45.47 -12.61
CA LEU A 210 -16.74 -46.18 -11.34
C LEU A 210 -15.39 -46.69 -10.80
#